data_AF-A0A7J7PIL2-F1
#
_entry.id   AF-A0A7J7PIL2-F1
#
_cell.length_a   1.000
_cell.length_b   1.000
_cell.length_c   1.000
_cell.angle_alpha   90.00
_cell.angle_beta   90.00
_cell.angle_gamma   90.00
#
_symmetry.space_group_name_H-M   'P 1'
#
loop_
_entity.id
_entity.type
_entity.pdbx_description
1 polymer ?
#
loop_
_entity_poly.entity_id
_entity_poly.type
_entity_poly.pdbx_seq_one_letter_code
_entity_poly.pdbx_strand_id
1 'polypeptide(L)'
;MFLISLTKPTSVQQEAVCRKGSSLGFNFSSAGSSLNAPPLPAAAEEEGWWNCDHERIKVGYGKKAYEATKNLLASWGQFQLPWAQVDSATPIKPGSNVCVTANVFGLWTAVPLQVVYKQEGCWQRDAEQEQQQHHKQQQGQHRQQETDIASNNRKRSWFGSRKQQRHGRQMSYAHACLHTHYLAGEERFKVEWDKTDDSVWYDIYTYSRPQHPLAFLGYPVVRVLQAQFRQQSMRAVARSAAQYTVDDSLDDSTRKRVENFEAGFVSTANGRGRV
;
A
#
# COMPACT_ATOMS: atom_id res chain seq x y z
N MET A 1 -7.80 15.37 18.61
CA MET A 1 -8.51 16.41 17.84
C MET A 1 -7.69 16.51 16.57
N PHE A 2 -8.29 16.32 15.39
CA PHE A 2 -7.56 16.60 14.15
C PHE A 2 -7.14 18.07 14.15
N LEU A 3 -6.06 18.39 13.46
CA LEU A 3 -5.57 19.75 13.39
C LEU A 3 -5.77 20.30 11.99
N ILE A 4 -6.14 21.58 11.93
CA ILE A 4 -6.16 22.42 10.72
C ILE A 4 -5.31 23.66 11.03
N SER A 5 -4.40 24.02 10.13
CA SER A 5 -3.46 25.13 10.30
C SER A 5 -3.12 25.78 8.96
N LEU A 6 -2.68 27.03 8.99
CA LEU A 6 -2.14 27.74 7.82
C LEU A 6 -0.69 27.31 7.51
N THR A 7 0.02 26.77 8.49
CA THR A 7 1.40 26.29 8.37
C THR A 7 1.48 24.79 8.61
N LYS A 8 2.54 24.17 8.08
CA LYS A 8 2.76 22.73 8.22
C LYS A 8 2.81 22.35 9.71
N PRO A 9 2.12 21.29 10.15
CA PRO A 9 2.09 20.90 11.54
C PRO A 9 3.49 20.48 12.01
N THR A 10 3.95 21.05 13.12
CA THR A 10 5.25 20.69 13.72
C THR A 10 5.21 19.27 14.30
N SER A 11 6.36 18.66 14.55
CA SER A 11 6.41 17.31 15.16
C SER A 11 5.70 17.27 16.52
N VAL A 12 5.78 18.34 17.32
CA VAL A 12 5.06 18.47 18.59
C VAL A 12 3.54 18.47 18.39
N GLN A 13 3.05 19.19 17.37
CA GLN A 13 1.62 19.21 17.02
C GLN A 13 1.15 17.85 16.51
N GLN A 14 1.94 17.20 15.67
CA GLN A 14 1.65 15.85 15.16
C GLN A 14 1.57 14.84 16.30
N GLU A 15 2.51 14.88 17.25
CA GLU A 15 2.52 14.01 18.42
C GLU A 15 1.29 14.26 19.31
N ALA A 16 0.90 15.53 19.54
CA ALA A 16 -0.29 15.87 20.31
C ALA A 16 -1.59 15.35 19.66
N VAL A 17 -1.70 15.46 18.33
CA VAL A 17 -2.83 14.91 17.55
C VAL A 17 -2.90 13.39 17.70
N CYS A 18 -1.77 12.69 17.52
CA CYS A 18 -1.67 11.25 17.71
C CYS A 18 -2.00 10.82 19.14
N ARG A 19 -1.40 11.45 20.16
CA ARG A 19 -1.61 11.13 21.57
C ARG A 19 -3.09 11.20 21.95
N LYS A 20 -3.79 12.26 21.51
CA LYS A 20 -5.23 12.42 21.75
C LYS A 20 -6.07 11.42 20.97
N GLY A 21 -5.66 11.05 19.75
CA GLY A 21 -6.32 10.01 18.98
C GLY A 21 -6.22 8.65 19.70
N SER A 22 -5.02 8.26 20.08
CA SER A 22 -4.75 6.93 20.64
C SER A 22 -5.33 6.76 22.04
N SER A 23 -5.44 7.84 22.84
CA SER A 23 -6.11 7.79 24.14
C SER A 23 -7.61 7.47 24.06
N LEU A 24 -8.21 7.61 22.87
CA LEU A 24 -9.62 7.36 22.61
C LEU A 24 -9.86 6.08 21.78
N GLY A 25 -8.80 5.42 21.32
CA GLY A 25 -8.87 4.22 20.49
C GLY A 25 -9.33 4.47 19.04
N PHE A 26 -9.69 3.39 18.36
CA PHE A 26 -10.22 3.41 17.00
C PHE A 26 -11.64 3.99 16.95
N ASN A 27 -12.03 4.55 15.79
CA ASN A 27 -13.36 5.13 15.58
C ASN A 27 -14.37 4.17 14.91
N PHE A 28 -14.02 2.89 14.84
CA PHE A 28 -14.77 1.79 14.26
C PHE A 28 -14.25 0.46 14.84
N SER A 29 -14.96 -0.66 14.63
CA SER A 29 -14.70 -1.91 15.37
C SER A 29 -13.87 -2.95 14.60
N SER A 30 -13.77 -2.81 13.28
CA SER A 30 -13.16 -3.80 12.36
C SER A 30 -11.70 -3.48 12.04
N ALA A 31 -11.04 -2.69 12.87
CA ALA A 31 -9.61 -2.39 12.71
C ALA A 31 -8.78 -3.69 12.77
N GLY A 32 -7.86 -3.85 11.82
CA GLY A 32 -7.02 -5.03 11.61
C GLY A 32 -7.61 -6.06 10.64
N SER A 33 -8.80 -5.83 10.07
CA SER A 33 -9.50 -6.85 9.28
C SER A 33 -9.07 -6.94 7.81
N SER A 34 -8.33 -5.96 7.27
CA SER A 34 -7.93 -5.97 5.85
C SER A 34 -6.84 -6.98 5.46
N LEU A 35 -6.31 -7.76 6.42
CA LEU A 35 -5.19 -8.68 6.21
C LEU A 35 -5.39 -9.60 5.01
N ASN A 36 -6.59 -10.16 4.87
CA ASN A 36 -6.95 -11.10 3.81
C ASN A 36 -7.80 -10.47 2.70
N ALA A 37 -7.98 -9.15 2.71
CA ALA A 37 -8.77 -8.45 1.70
C ALA A 37 -8.02 -8.33 0.36
N PRO A 38 -8.72 -8.25 -0.79
CA PRO A 38 -10.18 -8.28 -0.98
C PRO A 38 -10.79 -9.69 -0.77
N PRO A 39 -12.11 -9.82 -0.52
CA PRO A 39 -13.18 -8.80 -0.52
C PRO A 39 -13.21 -7.90 0.73
N LEU A 40 -14.26 -7.09 0.90
CA LEU A 40 -14.53 -6.38 2.16
C LEU A 40 -14.54 -7.39 3.31
N PRO A 41 -13.80 -7.16 4.41
CA PRO A 41 -13.77 -8.11 5.52
C PRO A 41 -15.16 -8.26 6.15
N ALA A 42 -15.54 -9.49 6.52
CA ALA A 42 -16.85 -9.78 7.13
C ALA A 42 -17.14 -8.90 8.38
N ALA A 43 -16.13 -8.67 9.22
CA ALA A 43 -16.26 -7.77 10.37
C ALA A 43 -16.63 -6.33 9.97
N ALA A 44 -16.13 -5.84 8.83
CA ALA A 44 -16.50 -4.53 8.31
C ALA A 44 -17.90 -4.56 7.66
N GLU A 45 -18.27 -5.63 6.96
CA GLU A 45 -19.63 -5.81 6.40
C GLU A 45 -20.71 -5.75 7.48
N GLU A 46 -20.47 -6.36 8.65
CA GLU A 46 -21.38 -6.33 9.80
C GLU A 46 -21.56 -4.92 10.39
N GLU A 47 -20.57 -4.04 10.27
CA GLU A 47 -20.62 -2.64 10.73
C GLU A 47 -21.39 -1.70 9.78
N GLY A 48 -21.84 -2.23 8.65
CA GLY A 48 -22.65 -1.53 7.68
C GLY A 48 -21.87 -1.13 6.44
N TRP A 49 -22.19 0.05 5.91
CA TRP A 49 -21.68 0.45 4.61
C TRP A 49 -20.24 1.00 4.70
N TRP A 50 -19.46 0.66 3.68
CA TRP A 50 -18.09 1.13 3.48
C TRP A 50 -17.85 1.40 2.01
N ASN A 51 -17.09 2.46 1.72
CA ASN A 51 -16.53 2.59 0.39
C ASN A 51 -15.21 1.80 0.33
N CYS A 52 -15.12 0.86 -0.60
CA CYS A 52 -13.93 0.05 -0.82
C CYS A 52 -13.17 0.53 -2.05
N ASP A 53 -11.85 0.58 -1.97
CA ASP A 53 -10.98 0.79 -3.12
C ASP A 53 -9.85 -0.24 -3.10
N HIS A 54 -9.56 -0.80 -4.26
CA HIS A 54 -8.48 -1.75 -4.46
C HIS A 54 -7.75 -1.41 -5.75
N GLU A 55 -6.46 -1.10 -5.64
CA GLU A 55 -5.60 -0.86 -6.78
C GLU A 55 -4.34 -1.73 -6.65
N ARG A 56 -3.97 -2.40 -7.74
CA ARG A 56 -2.81 -3.28 -7.81
C ARG A 56 -2.07 -3.06 -9.11
N ILE A 57 -0.74 -2.90 -9.04
CA ILE A 57 0.13 -2.70 -10.20
C ILE A 57 1.35 -3.61 -10.14
N LYS A 58 1.81 -4.08 -11.31
CA LYS A 58 3.09 -4.76 -11.45
C LYS A 58 4.19 -3.69 -11.46
N VAL A 59 5.13 -3.77 -10.52
CA VAL A 59 6.17 -2.76 -10.31
C VAL A 59 7.54 -3.19 -10.85
N GLY A 60 7.72 -4.48 -11.14
CA GLY A 60 8.96 -5.01 -11.71
C GLY A 60 9.04 -6.53 -11.62
N TYR A 61 10.28 -7.03 -11.69
CA TYR A 61 10.59 -8.45 -11.58
C TYR A 61 11.75 -8.67 -10.60
N GLY A 62 11.76 -9.82 -9.94
CA GLY A 62 12.89 -10.29 -9.17
C GLY A 62 13.02 -9.73 -7.76
N LYS A 63 13.97 -10.33 -7.03
CA LYS A 63 14.28 -10.00 -5.63
C LYS A 63 14.59 -8.52 -5.41
N LYS A 64 15.30 -7.87 -6.36
CA LYS A 64 15.73 -6.47 -6.20
C LYS A 64 14.55 -5.51 -6.25
N ALA A 65 13.64 -5.65 -7.21
CA ALA A 65 12.42 -4.85 -7.27
C ALA A 65 11.54 -5.06 -6.02
N TYR A 66 11.48 -6.30 -5.52
CA TYR A 66 10.80 -6.62 -4.26
C TYR A 66 11.43 -5.89 -3.05
N GLU A 67 12.74 -6.02 -2.85
CA GLU A 67 13.42 -5.38 -1.71
C GLU A 67 13.39 -3.85 -1.83
N ALA A 68 13.51 -3.28 -3.04
CA ALA A 68 13.38 -1.84 -3.28
C ALA A 68 11.98 -1.33 -2.90
N THR A 69 10.94 -2.01 -3.39
CA THR A 69 9.55 -1.68 -3.04
C THR A 69 9.31 -1.83 -1.54
N LYS A 70 9.80 -2.92 -0.94
CA LYS A 70 9.69 -3.17 0.50
C LYS A 70 10.35 -2.07 1.32
N ASN A 71 11.56 -1.65 0.94
CA ASN A 71 12.31 -0.60 1.62
C ASN A 71 11.62 0.76 1.49
N LEU A 72 11.09 1.10 0.31
CA LEU A 72 10.29 2.31 0.11
C LEU A 72 9.05 2.31 1.01
N LEU A 73 8.33 1.19 1.08
CA LEU A 73 7.17 1.06 1.96
C LEU A 73 7.56 1.13 3.45
N ALA A 74 8.74 0.62 3.81
CA ALA A 74 9.28 0.64 5.17
C ALA A 74 9.69 2.04 5.65
N SER A 75 9.98 2.95 4.71
CA SER A 75 10.37 4.34 4.99
C SER A 75 9.25 5.36 4.73
N TRP A 76 8.00 4.89 4.55
CA TRP A 76 6.84 5.73 4.19
C TRP A 76 7.00 6.47 2.87
N GLY A 77 7.81 5.96 1.95
CA GLY A 77 8.08 6.58 0.64
C GLY A 77 6.85 6.79 -0.22
N GLN A 78 5.85 5.90 -0.11
CA GLN A 78 4.56 6.04 -0.78
C GLN A 78 3.70 7.19 -0.23
N PHE A 79 4.04 7.69 0.95
CA PHE A 79 3.46 8.89 1.56
C PHE A 79 4.37 10.12 1.42
N GLN A 80 5.51 10.10 0.72
CA GLN A 80 6.33 11.32 0.55
C GLN A 80 5.86 12.14 -0.66
N LEU A 81 4.61 12.60 -0.61
CA LEU A 81 3.96 13.34 -1.69
C LEU A 81 4.09 14.86 -1.47
N PRO A 82 3.97 15.67 -2.53
CA PRO A 82 4.03 17.13 -2.40
C PRO A 82 2.96 17.72 -1.46
N TRP A 83 1.85 17.00 -1.27
CA TRP A 83 0.68 17.46 -0.53
C TRP A 83 0.31 16.57 0.65
N ALA A 84 0.92 15.40 0.83
CA ALA A 84 0.61 14.46 1.92
C ALA A 84 1.90 13.77 2.37
N GLN A 85 2.14 13.67 3.68
CA GLN A 85 3.39 13.22 4.28
C GLN A 85 3.20 12.50 5.62
N VAL A 86 4.00 11.46 5.83
CA VAL A 86 4.22 10.79 7.13
C VAL A 86 5.70 10.90 7.48
N ASP A 87 6.03 11.08 8.75
CA ASP A 87 7.42 11.06 9.20
C ASP A 87 8.06 9.70 8.91
N SER A 88 9.14 9.69 8.14
CA SER A 88 9.89 8.47 7.77
C SER A 88 10.46 7.72 8.96
N ALA A 89 10.63 8.37 10.12
CA ALA A 89 11.07 7.73 11.36
C ALA A 89 9.94 6.95 12.07
N THR A 90 8.68 7.09 11.62
CA THR A 90 7.54 6.41 12.24
C THR A 90 7.69 4.89 12.11
N PRO A 91 7.72 4.14 13.23
CA PRO A 91 7.89 2.68 13.17
C PRO A 91 6.68 2.01 12.52
N ILE A 92 6.93 1.03 11.65
CA ILE A 92 5.89 0.14 11.12
C ILE A 92 5.80 -1.10 12.00
N LYS A 93 5.19 -0.93 13.17
CA LYS A 93 4.92 -1.99 14.15
C LYS A 93 3.52 -1.80 14.72
N PRO A 94 2.77 -2.89 15.02
CA PRO A 94 1.45 -2.77 15.64
C PRO A 94 1.47 -1.84 16.85
N GLY A 95 0.48 -0.95 16.94
CA GLY A 95 0.38 0.05 18.00
C GLY A 95 1.16 1.36 17.75
N SER A 96 1.99 1.43 16.70
CA SER A 96 2.71 2.68 16.38
C SER A 96 1.74 3.73 15.85
N ASN A 97 1.77 4.92 16.45
CA ASN A 97 0.95 6.04 16.00
C ASN A 97 1.51 6.62 14.70
N VAL A 98 0.62 6.91 13.76
CA VAL A 98 0.95 7.46 12.45
C VAL A 98 0.21 8.80 12.32
N CYS A 99 0.95 9.86 12.00
CA CYS A 99 0.36 11.15 11.68
C CYS A 99 0.49 11.40 10.18
N VAL A 100 -0.63 11.47 9.47
CA VAL A 100 -0.63 11.95 8.10
C VAL A 100 -0.85 13.45 8.15
N THR A 101 0.12 14.21 7.63
CA THR A 101 -0.01 15.64 7.39
C THR A 101 -0.32 15.89 5.93
N ALA A 102 -1.33 16.71 5.63
CA ALA A 102 -1.68 16.99 4.24
C ALA A 102 -2.04 18.47 4.01
N ASN A 103 -1.48 19.07 2.96
CA ASN A 103 -1.88 20.39 2.47
C ASN A 103 -2.99 20.23 1.44
N VAL A 104 -4.20 20.66 1.81
CA VAL A 104 -5.40 20.60 0.98
C VAL A 104 -5.91 22.02 0.80
N PHE A 105 -5.87 22.52 -0.44
CA PHE A 105 -6.26 23.89 -0.78
C PHE A 105 -5.57 24.98 0.09
N GLY A 106 -4.28 24.80 0.38
CA GLY A 106 -3.51 25.75 1.19
C GLY A 106 -3.66 25.57 2.70
N LEU A 107 -4.60 24.74 3.16
CA LEU A 107 -4.76 24.41 4.57
C LEU A 107 -4.03 23.11 4.90
N TRP A 108 -3.19 23.18 5.92
CA TRP A 108 -2.53 22.01 6.46
C TRP A 108 -3.44 21.28 7.43
N THR A 109 -3.53 19.97 7.25
CA THR A 109 -4.22 19.06 8.15
C THR A 109 -3.23 18.11 8.80
N ALA A 110 -3.53 17.67 10.02
CA ALA A 110 -2.88 16.51 10.64
C ALA A 110 -3.94 15.58 11.20
N VAL A 111 -3.85 14.31 10.84
CA VAL A 111 -4.83 13.29 11.23
C VAL A 111 -4.15 12.08 11.87
N PRO A 112 -4.72 11.54 12.97
CA PRO A 112 -4.11 10.44 13.70
C PRO A 112 -4.62 9.08 13.22
N LEU A 113 -3.68 8.17 12.97
CA LEU A 113 -3.90 6.76 12.69
C LEU A 113 -2.99 5.91 13.58
N GLN A 114 -3.19 4.60 13.55
CA GLN A 114 -2.31 3.64 14.21
C GLN A 114 -2.09 2.42 13.33
N VAL A 115 -0.85 1.91 13.28
CA VAL A 115 -0.53 0.65 12.62
C VAL A 115 -1.24 -0.49 13.36
N VAL A 116 -2.08 -1.24 12.67
CA VAL A 116 -2.89 -2.32 13.26
C VAL A 116 -2.20 -3.68 13.17
N TYR A 117 -1.47 -3.93 12.10
CA TYR A 117 -0.66 -5.11 11.95
C TYR A 117 0.50 -4.86 10.98
N LYS A 118 1.50 -5.74 11.03
CA LYS A 118 2.51 -5.92 9.99
C LYS A 118 2.72 -7.41 9.79
N GLN A 119 2.69 -7.86 8.54
CA GLN A 119 2.96 -9.24 8.14
C GLN A 119 4.14 -9.25 7.17
N GLU A 120 5.10 -10.14 7.36
CA GLU A 120 6.15 -10.41 6.39
C GLU A 120 6.43 -11.91 6.38
N GLY A 121 6.55 -12.50 5.20
CA GLY A 121 6.75 -13.94 5.12
C GLY A 121 6.65 -14.52 3.71
N CYS A 122 6.64 -15.84 3.65
CA CYS A 122 6.23 -16.56 2.45
C CYS A 122 4.71 -16.64 2.41
N TRP A 123 4.15 -16.56 1.22
CA TRP A 123 2.73 -16.82 1.00
C TRP A 123 2.58 -18.04 0.08
N GLN A 124 1.34 -18.49 -0.09
CA GLN A 124 0.96 -19.56 -1.00
C GLN A 124 -0.27 -19.07 -1.76
N ARG A 125 -0.34 -19.38 -3.06
CA ARG A 125 -1.55 -19.15 -3.84
C ARG A 125 -2.48 -20.31 -3.57
N ASP A 126 -3.60 -20.08 -2.89
CA ASP A 126 -4.63 -21.09 -2.73
C ASP A 126 -5.25 -21.38 -4.10
N ALA A 127 -5.21 -22.63 -4.54
CA ALA A 127 -5.72 -23.06 -5.85
C ALA A 127 -7.23 -22.73 -6.06
N GLU A 128 -7.95 -22.42 -4.98
CA GLU A 128 -9.38 -22.07 -4.99
C GLU A 128 -9.65 -20.62 -5.46
N GLN A 129 -8.71 -19.68 -5.26
CA GLN A 129 -8.91 -18.28 -5.68
C GLN A 129 -8.80 -18.09 -7.19
N GLU A 130 -7.94 -18.87 -7.86
CA GLU A 130 -7.88 -18.91 -9.33
C GLU A 130 -9.16 -19.49 -9.93
N GLN A 131 -9.76 -20.51 -9.30
CA GLN A 131 -11.02 -21.07 -9.78
C GLN A 131 -12.16 -20.05 -9.66
N GLN A 132 -12.24 -19.27 -8.58
CA GLN A 132 -13.29 -18.25 -8.44
C GLN A 132 -13.10 -17.04 -9.38
N GLN A 133 -11.86 -16.64 -9.68
CA GLN A 133 -11.60 -15.60 -10.68
C GLN A 133 -11.84 -16.10 -12.12
N HIS A 134 -11.42 -17.33 -12.45
CA HIS A 134 -11.74 -17.97 -13.72
C HIS A 134 -13.24 -18.22 -13.89
N HIS A 135 -13.95 -18.60 -12.84
CA HIS A 135 -15.41 -18.81 -12.89
C HIS A 135 -16.16 -17.49 -13.06
N LYS A 136 -15.69 -16.37 -12.47
CA LYS A 136 -16.24 -15.02 -12.73
C LYS A 136 -15.91 -14.49 -14.13
N GLN A 137 -14.72 -14.76 -14.67
CA GLN A 137 -14.38 -14.40 -16.06
C GLN A 137 -15.13 -15.25 -17.09
N GLN A 138 -15.32 -16.54 -16.81
CA GLN A 138 -16.10 -17.43 -17.68
C GLN A 138 -17.60 -17.13 -17.59
N GLN A 139 -18.16 -16.78 -16.42
CA GLN A 139 -19.57 -16.37 -16.32
C GLN A 139 -19.88 -15.03 -17.04
N GLY A 140 -18.87 -14.17 -17.26
CA GLY A 140 -19.01 -13.00 -18.14
C GLY A 140 -19.01 -13.33 -19.64
N GLN A 141 -18.50 -14.51 -20.03
CA GLN A 141 -18.45 -14.98 -21.42
C GLN A 141 -19.48 -16.08 -21.72
N HIS A 142 -20.00 -16.79 -20.71
CA HIS A 142 -21.02 -17.84 -20.81
C HIS A 142 -22.47 -17.29 -20.74
N ARG A 143 -22.75 -16.17 -21.43
CA ARG A 143 -24.12 -15.86 -21.90
C ARG A 143 -24.26 -16.16 -23.39
N GLN A 144 -23.58 -17.19 -23.87
CA GLN A 144 -23.86 -17.84 -25.15
C GLN A 144 -23.23 -19.25 -25.13
N GLN A 145 -24.09 -20.23 -25.39
CA GLN A 145 -23.82 -21.65 -25.60
C GLN A 145 -23.60 -22.51 -24.34
N GLU A 146 -24.68 -23.21 -23.99
CA GLU A 146 -24.69 -24.38 -23.12
C GLU A 146 -25.43 -25.50 -23.87
N THR A 147 -24.73 -26.62 -24.06
CA THR A 147 -25.15 -28.03 -24.31
C THR A 147 -23.85 -28.72 -24.80
N ASP A 148 -23.34 -29.85 -24.32
CA ASP A 148 -23.95 -30.97 -23.64
C ASP A 148 -22.84 -31.99 -23.24
N ILE A 149 -23.20 -32.93 -22.36
CA ILE A 149 -22.62 -34.29 -22.14
C ILE A 149 -21.54 -34.51 -21.06
N ALA A 150 -21.95 -35.42 -20.16
CA ALA A 150 -21.23 -36.03 -19.06
C ALA A 150 -20.37 -37.24 -19.46
N SER A 151 -19.34 -37.53 -18.65
CA SER A 151 -19.17 -38.77 -17.87
C SER A 151 -17.71 -39.29 -17.77
N ASN A 152 -17.40 -39.79 -16.56
CA ASN A 152 -16.43 -40.83 -16.17
C ASN A 152 -14.98 -40.79 -16.71
N ASN A 153 -13.97 -40.93 -15.83
CA ASN A 153 -13.55 -42.22 -15.26
C ASN A 153 -12.36 -42.08 -14.28
N ARG A 154 -12.17 -43.15 -13.50
CA ARG A 154 -11.35 -43.37 -12.31
C ARG A 154 -9.82 -43.48 -12.51
N LYS A 155 -9.13 -43.21 -11.39
CA LYS A 155 -7.90 -43.84 -10.83
C LYS A 155 -6.56 -43.56 -11.53
N ARG A 156 -5.59 -43.06 -10.75
CA ARG A 156 -4.46 -43.86 -10.24
C ARG A 156 -3.64 -43.12 -9.16
N SER A 157 -3.31 -43.87 -8.12
CA SER A 157 -2.33 -43.59 -7.07
C SER A 157 -0.91 -43.82 -7.61
N TRP A 158 0.08 -43.00 -7.21
CA TRP A 158 1.38 -43.47 -6.72
C TRP A 158 2.24 -42.33 -6.12
N PHE A 159 3.15 -42.74 -5.24
CA PHE A 159 3.94 -41.96 -4.28
C PHE A 159 4.82 -40.85 -4.88
N GLY A 160 4.86 -39.72 -4.17
CA GLY A 160 5.93 -38.75 -4.24
C GLY A 160 5.66 -37.70 -3.18
N SER A 161 6.52 -37.61 -2.16
CA SER A 161 6.51 -36.50 -1.21
C SER A 161 6.68 -35.17 -1.96
N ARG A 162 5.58 -34.58 -2.44
CA ARG A 162 5.54 -33.20 -2.93
C ARG A 162 5.67 -32.29 -1.71
N LYS A 163 6.89 -32.17 -1.19
CA LYS A 163 7.29 -30.97 -0.45
C LYS A 163 7.39 -29.83 -1.46
N GLN A 164 6.26 -29.28 -1.88
CA GLN A 164 6.25 -28.05 -2.66
C GLN A 164 4.87 -27.42 -2.54
N GLN A 165 4.79 -26.31 -1.79
CA GLN A 165 4.15 -25.06 -2.21
C GLN A 165 4.73 -23.93 -1.33
N ARG A 166 5.64 -23.10 -1.83
CA ARG A 166 5.91 -21.76 -1.27
C ARG A 166 5.83 -20.83 -2.47
N HIS A 167 4.82 -19.98 -2.53
CA HIS A 167 4.65 -19.11 -3.68
C HIS A 167 5.01 -17.71 -3.21
N GLY A 168 6.26 -17.33 -3.47
CA GLY A 168 6.69 -15.96 -3.28
C GLY A 168 7.07 -15.50 -1.87
N ARG A 169 7.32 -14.21 -1.77
CA ARG A 169 7.47 -13.45 -0.51
C ARG A 169 6.52 -12.27 -0.52
N GLN A 170 6.06 -11.87 0.64
CA GLN A 170 5.25 -10.66 0.79
C GLN A 170 5.61 -9.90 2.06
N MET A 171 5.34 -8.60 2.02
CA MET A 171 5.22 -7.76 3.20
C MET A 171 3.94 -6.94 3.07
N SER A 172 3.14 -6.89 4.13
CA SER A 172 1.99 -6.01 4.23
C SER A 172 1.91 -5.35 5.60
N TYR A 173 1.28 -4.20 5.65
CA TYR A 173 0.84 -3.56 6.89
C TYR A 173 -0.39 -2.72 6.59
N ALA A 174 -1.14 -2.41 7.64
CA ALA A 174 -2.24 -1.48 7.54
C ALA A 174 -2.22 -0.50 8.70
N HIS A 175 -2.83 0.65 8.49
CA HIS A 175 -3.13 1.60 9.55
C HIS A 175 -4.60 2.01 9.52
N ALA A 176 -5.16 2.20 10.71
CA ALA A 176 -6.56 2.48 10.93
C ALA A 176 -6.78 3.83 11.59
N CYS A 177 -7.93 4.44 11.28
CA CYS A 177 -8.32 5.75 11.80
C CYS A 177 -8.60 5.71 13.32
N LEU A 178 -8.02 6.67 14.05
CA LEU A 178 -8.31 6.87 15.47
C LEU A 178 -9.49 7.84 15.68
N HIS A 179 -10.05 7.90 16.91
CA HIS A 179 -11.26 8.67 17.24
C HIS A 179 -11.33 10.10 16.70
N THR A 180 -10.19 10.80 16.65
CA THR A 180 -10.17 12.19 16.17
C THR A 180 -9.78 12.35 14.71
N HIS A 181 -9.97 11.32 13.89
CA HIS A 181 -9.82 11.35 12.44
C HIS A 181 -11.15 11.75 11.76
N TYR A 182 -11.10 12.42 10.61
CA TYR A 182 -12.33 12.86 9.88
C TYR A 182 -13.13 11.69 9.28
N LEU A 183 -12.40 10.64 8.92
CA LEU A 183 -12.91 9.38 8.38
C LEU A 183 -12.80 8.26 9.41
N ALA A 184 -13.61 7.23 9.23
CA ALA A 184 -13.36 5.91 9.75
C ALA A 184 -12.87 5.01 8.62
N GLY A 185 -12.02 4.04 8.93
CA GLY A 185 -11.52 3.09 7.95
C GLY A 185 -10.07 2.67 8.14
N GLU A 186 -9.64 1.81 7.24
CA GLU A 186 -8.32 1.18 7.22
C GLU A 186 -7.74 1.24 5.81
N GLU A 187 -6.41 1.37 5.75
CA GLU A 187 -5.66 1.33 4.50
C GLU A 187 -4.47 0.39 4.65
N ARG A 188 -4.42 -0.60 3.75
CA ARG A 188 -3.41 -1.65 3.66
C ARG A 188 -2.50 -1.39 2.47
N PHE A 189 -1.21 -1.51 2.72
CA PHE A 189 -0.17 -1.55 1.70
C PHE A 189 0.46 -2.93 1.68
N LYS A 190 0.61 -3.51 0.49
CA LYS A 190 1.23 -4.83 0.31
C LYS A 190 2.18 -4.82 -0.88
N VAL A 191 3.35 -5.40 -0.68
CA VAL A 191 4.25 -5.82 -1.75
C VAL A 191 4.30 -7.34 -1.79
N GLU A 192 4.21 -7.89 -2.99
CA GLU A 192 4.16 -9.32 -3.24
C GLU A 192 5.15 -9.65 -4.36
N TRP A 193 6.10 -10.54 -4.12
CA TRP A 193 6.96 -11.12 -5.14
C TRP A 193 6.51 -12.53 -5.41
N ASP A 194 5.97 -12.77 -6.60
CA ASP A 194 5.65 -14.11 -7.08
C ASP A 194 6.91 -14.74 -7.67
N LYS A 195 7.31 -15.88 -7.13
CA LYS A 195 8.50 -16.61 -7.59
C LYS A 195 8.24 -17.53 -8.76
N THR A 196 6.98 -17.68 -9.19
CA THR A 196 6.62 -18.54 -10.33
C THR A 196 6.93 -17.87 -11.66
N ASP A 197 6.60 -16.59 -11.79
CA ASP A 197 6.82 -15.75 -12.99
C ASP A 197 7.79 -14.58 -12.73
N ASP A 198 8.42 -14.59 -11.54
CA ASP A 198 9.32 -13.57 -11.02
C ASP A 198 8.69 -12.17 -10.88
N SER A 199 7.38 -12.03 -11.00
CA SER A 199 6.73 -10.71 -10.97
C SER A 199 6.63 -10.11 -9.57
N VAL A 200 6.81 -8.79 -9.46
CA VAL A 200 6.65 -8.03 -8.23
C VAL A 200 5.46 -7.10 -8.37
N TRP A 201 4.57 -7.14 -7.40
CA TRP A 201 3.32 -6.39 -7.35
C TRP A 201 3.26 -5.51 -6.12
N TYR A 202 2.70 -4.32 -6.31
CA TYR A 202 2.30 -3.43 -5.25
C TYR A 202 0.77 -3.30 -5.24
N ASP A 203 0.20 -3.32 -4.04
CA ASP A 203 -1.23 -3.45 -3.80
C ASP A 203 -1.64 -2.50 -2.67
N ILE A 204 -2.64 -1.66 -2.95
CA ILE A 204 -3.30 -0.77 -1.99
C ILE A 204 -4.74 -1.21 -1.86
N TYR A 205 -5.16 -1.53 -0.64
CA TYR A 205 -6.54 -1.85 -0.33
C TYR A 205 -7.02 -0.94 0.78
N THR A 206 -8.16 -0.27 0.59
CA THR A 206 -8.77 0.55 1.65
C THR A 206 -10.27 0.34 1.69
N TYR A 207 -10.81 0.41 2.90
CA TYR A 207 -12.23 0.64 3.12
C TYR A 207 -12.38 1.82 4.07
N SER A 208 -13.24 2.77 3.71
CA SER A 208 -13.44 3.99 4.51
C SER A 208 -14.84 4.57 4.35
N ARG A 209 -15.26 5.34 5.36
CA ARG A 209 -16.51 6.11 5.38
C ARG A 209 -16.32 7.42 6.16
N PRO A 210 -17.11 8.47 5.90
CA PRO A 210 -17.06 9.70 6.69
C PRO A 210 -17.49 9.45 8.14
N GLN A 211 -16.75 10.03 9.10
CA GLN A 211 -17.01 9.90 10.54
C GLN A 211 -17.34 11.25 11.20
N HIS A 212 -17.04 12.36 10.52
CA HIS A 212 -17.23 13.73 11.02
C HIS A 212 -18.13 14.55 10.07
N PRO A 213 -18.97 15.49 10.54
CA PRO A 213 -19.85 16.30 9.68
C PRO A 213 -19.12 16.99 8.52
N LEU A 214 -17.89 17.48 8.76
CA LEU A 214 -17.03 18.05 7.70
C LEU A 214 -16.68 17.03 6.62
N ALA A 215 -16.46 15.76 6.98
CA ALA A 215 -16.21 14.70 6.03
C ALA A 215 -17.46 14.32 5.25
N PHE A 216 -18.65 14.38 5.86
CA PHE A 216 -19.91 14.17 5.13
C PHE A 216 -20.14 15.25 4.08
N LEU A 217 -19.97 16.54 4.45
CA LEU A 217 -20.13 17.66 3.54
C LEU A 217 -19.07 17.67 2.42
N GLY A 218 -17.82 17.37 2.79
CA GLY A 218 -16.68 17.35 1.88
C GLY A 218 -16.41 15.99 1.23
N TYR A 219 -17.30 15.00 1.36
CA TYR A 219 -16.98 13.62 0.98
C TYR A 219 -16.55 13.47 -0.48
N PRO A 220 -17.20 14.10 -1.48
CA PRO A 220 -16.74 14.02 -2.87
C PRO A 220 -15.29 14.49 -3.05
N VAL A 221 -14.88 15.56 -2.35
CA VAL A 221 -13.50 16.05 -2.37
C VAL A 221 -12.57 15.04 -1.72
N VAL A 222 -12.97 14.45 -0.58
CA VAL A 222 -12.19 13.39 0.07
C VAL A 222 -11.97 12.20 -0.86
N ARG A 223 -13.00 11.80 -1.62
CA ARG A 223 -12.91 10.71 -2.60
C ARG A 223 -11.92 11.02 -3.73
N VAL A 224 -11.90 12.27 -4.21
CA VAL A 224 -10.89 12.72 -5.19
C VAL A 224 -9.48 12.68 -4.61
N LEU A 225 -9.29 13.15 -3.36
CA LEU A 225 -7.98 13.12 -2.70
C LEU A 225 -7.50 11.68 -2.44
N GLN A 226 -8.39 10.77 -2.08
CA GLN A 226 -8.08 9.34 -1.92
C GLN A 226 -7.67 8.71 -3.26
N ALA A 227 -8.37 8.99 -4.35
CA ALA A 227 -7.98 8.53 -5.68
C ALA A 227 -6.63 9.13 -6.13
N GLN A 228 -6.41 10.43 -5.87
CA GLN A 228 -5.14 11.10 -6.12
C GLN A 228 -4.00 10.45 -5.33
N PHE A 229 -4.22 10.14 -4.05
CA PHE A 229 -3.24 9.46 -3.21
C PHE A 229 -2.84 8.10 -3.81
N ARG A 230 -3.81 7.23 -4.15
CA ARG A 230 -3.52 5.92 -4.73
C ARG A 230 -2.69 6.02 -6.00
N GLN A 231 -3.09 6.90 -6.93
CA GLN A 231 -2.37 7.13 -8.18
C GLN A 231 -0.93 7.61 -7.96
N GLN A 232 -0.72 8.56 -7.06
CA GLN A 232 0.61 9.11 -6.79
C GLN A 232 1.50 8.14 -6.00
N SER A 233 0.92 7.42 -5.03
CA SER A 233 1.56 6.35 -4.28
C SER A 233 2.08 5.24 -5.22
N MET A 234 1.22 4.73 -6.10
CA MET A 234 1.59 3.74 -7.13
C MET A 234 2.74 4.22 -8.02
N ARG A 235 2.71 5.49 -8.45
CA ARG A 235 3.80 6.07 -9.25
C ARG A 235 5.11 6.16 -8.48
N ALA A 236 5.07 6.57 -7.20
CA ALA A 236 6.27 6.63 -6.36
C ALA A 236 6.90 5.24 -6.19
N VAL A 237 6.07 4.22 -5.93
CA VAL A 237 6.50 2.84 -5.82
C VAL A 237 7.10 2.30 -7.13
N ALA A 238 6.40 2.48 -8.25
CA ALA A 238 6.86 2.03 -9.55
C ALA A 238 8.20 2.69 -9.95
N ARG A 239 8.37 3.98 -9.68
CA ARG A 239 9.65 4.69 -9.93
C ARG A 239 10.79 4.12 -9.11
N SER A 240 10.58 3.87 -7.82
CA SER A 240 11.60 3.29 -6.95
C SER A 240 12.00 1.89 -7.42
N ALA A 241 11.03 1.03 -7.75
CA ALA A 241 11.31 -0.30 -8.29
C ALA A 241 12.07 -0.25 -9.63
N ALA A 242 11.75 0.71 -10.50
CA ALA A 242 12.40 0.89 -11.80
C ALA A 242 13.83 1.41 -11.68
N GLN A 243 14.12 2.37 -10.80
CA GLN A 243 15.48 2.91 -10.59
C GLN A 243 16.49 1.80 -10.30
N TYR A 244 16.15 0.89 -9.39
CA TYR A 244 17.03 -0.24 -9.05
C TYR A 244 17.19 -1.26 -10.20
N THR A 245 16.23 -1.31 -11.12
CA THR A 245 16.36 -2.14 -12.33
C THR A 245 17.36 -1.52 -13.31
N VAL A 246 17.33 -0.19 -13.45
CA VAL A 246 18.27 0.56 -14.29
C VAL A 246 19.68 0.46 -13.74
N ASP A 247 19.89 0.72 -12.44
CA ASP A 247 21.21 0.65 -11.79
C ASP A 247 21.91 -0.73 -11.98
N ASP A 248 21.11 -1.79 -12.12
CA ASP A 248 21.60 -3.15 -12.35
C ASP A 248 21.91 -3.46 -13.82
N SER A 249 21.25 -2.76 -14.75
CA SER A 249 21.54 -2.88 -16.18
C SER A 249 22.82 -2.14 -16.59
N LEU A 250 23.33 -1.26 -15.72
CA LEU A 250 24.59 -0.57 -15.96
C LEU A 250 25.76 -1.54 -15.70
N ASP A 251 26.58 -1.76 -16.71
CA ASP A 251 27.87 -2.42 -16.55
C ASP A 251 28.81 -1.56 -15.67
N ASP A 252 29.85 -2.17 -15.11
CA ASP A 252 30.78 -1.49 -14.19
C ASP A 252 31.44 -0.24 -14.82
N SER A 253 31.65 -0.21 -16.14
CA SER A 253 32.19 0.96 -16.83
C SER A 253 31.17 2.09 -16.85
N THR A 254 29.93 1.79 -17.21
CA THR A 254 28.84 2.79 -17.24
C THR A 254 28.52 3.29 -15.83
N ARG A 255 28.50 2.42 -14.82
CA ARG A 255 28.31 2.80 -13.42
C ARG A 255 29.38 3.80 -12.95
N LYS A 256 30.66 3.50 -13.17
CA LYS A 256 31.76 4.42 -12.83
C LYS A 256 31.67 5.75 -13.57
N ARG A 257 31.20 5.75 -14.83
CA ARG A 257 31.00 6.99 -15.59
C ARG A 257 29.89 7.86 -14.99
N VAL A 258 28.77 7.25 -14.58
CA VAL A 258 27.67 7.96 -13.91
C VAL A 258 28.13 8.52 -12.56
N GLU A 259 28.78 7.72 -11.73
CA GLU A 259 29.31 8.16 -10.42
C GLU A 259 30.31 9.33 -10.56
N ASN A 260 31.24 9.24 -11.52
CA ASN A 260 32.20 10.31 -11.80
C ASN A 260 31.51 11.58 -12.34
N PHE A 261 30.46 11.43 -13.14
CA PHE A 261 29.68 12.55 -13.67
C PHE A 261 28.92 13.28 -12.56
N GLU A 262 28.26 12.54 -11.67
CA GLU A 262 27.56 13.10 -10.50
C GLU A 262 28.53 13.80 -9.54
N ALA A 263 29.69 13.20 -9.27
CA ALA A 263 30.74 13.81 -8.44
C ALA A 263 31.27 15.12 -9.03
N GLY A 264 31.38 15.22 -10.36
CA GLY A 264 31.77 16.44 -11.07
C GLY A 264 30.75 17.59 -10.94
N PHE A 265 29.47 17.27 -10.87
CA PHE A 265 28.41 18.25 -10.61
C PHE A 265 28.45 18.79 -9.18
N VAL A 266 28.70 17.93 -8.19
CA VAL A 266 28.83 18.35 -6.77
C VAL A 266 30.07 19.22 -6.55
N SER A 267 31.18 18.93 -7.24
CA SER A 267 32.42 19.71 -7.14
C SER A 267 32.30 21.12 -7.75
N THR A 268 31.57 21.27 -8.87
CA THR A 268 31.39 22.57 -9.53
C THR A 268 30.37 23.48 -8.84
N ALA A 269 29.40 22.92 -8.10
CA ALA A 269 28.43 23.68 -7.31
C ALA A 269 29.03 24.37 -6.08
N ASN A 270 30.08 23.80 -5.47
CA ASN A 270 30.78 24.39 -4.31
C ASN A 270 31.88 25.41 -4.69
N GLY A 271 32.11 25.66 -5.98
CA GLY A 271 33.22 26.50 -6.47
C GLY A 271 32.87 27.96 -6.80
N ARG A 272 31.60 28.39 -6.71
CA ARG A 272 31.19 29.77 -7.01
C ARG A 272 30.79 30.53 -5.74
N GLY A 273 31.81 30.94 -4.97
CA GLY A 273 31.62 31.74 -3.77
C GLY A 273 32.93 32.27 -3.23
N ARG A 274 33.68 33.02 -4.06
CA ARG A 274 34.73 33.98 -3.67
C ARG A 274 35.33 34.60 -4.94
N VAL A 275 34.79 35.74 -5.36
CA VAL A 275 35.55 36.95 -5.72
C VAL A 275 34.67 38.13 -5.35
#